data_AF-A0A427XLT3-F1
#
_entry.id   AF-A0A427XLT3-F1
#
_cell.length_a   1.000
_cell.length_b   1.000
_cell.length_c   1.000
_cell.angle_alpha   90.00
_cell.angle_beta   90.00
_cell.angle_gamma   90.00
#
_symmetry.space_group_name_H-M   'P 1'
#
loop_
_entity.id
_entity.type
_entity.pdbx_description
1 polymer ?
#
loop_
_entity_poly.entity_id
_entity_poly.type
_entity_poly.pdbx_seq_one_letter_code
_entity_poly.pdbx_strand_id
1 'polypeptide(L)'
;MLALRRLPVTSFRALHTSSVVARRAKPSESVEVEDDAADDLFDDLDAVASSSSSSVDRAQRRALIVDNILNKNIERVGELRKVAQLSDTPADLEGLGAVLKSWRVAGKKVTEQTAKEIVGRCINLGRPDLAKEYSSDILTYGFPVLPKATAIKLAKETKAQKA
;
A
#
# COMPACT_ATOMS: atom_id res chain seq x y z
N MET A 1 55.56 -34.78 -19.24
CA MET A 1 54.35 -34.39 -18.48
C MET A 1 53.88 -35.58 -17.67
N LEU A 2 53.81 -35.42 -16.35
CA LEU A 2 53.59 -36.48 -15.36
C LEU A 2 52.11 -36.86 -15.25
N ALA A 3 51.85 -38.17 -15.21
CA ALA A 3 50.54 -38.77 -15.01
C ALA A 3 50.23 -38.95 -13.50
N LEU A 4 49.03 -38.55 -13.07
CA LEU A 4 48.44 -38.88 -11.75
C LEU A 4 46.93 -39.15 -11.98
N ARG A 5 46.53 -40.41 -12.12
CA ARG A 5 46.09 -41.37 -11.07
C ARG A 5 44.67 -41.08 -10.55
N ARG A 6 43.74 -41.94 -10.99
CA ARG A 6 42.35 -42.10 -10.53
C ARG A 6 42.30 -42.64 -9.09
N LEU A 7 41.27 -42.28 -8.34
CA LEU A 7 40.77 -43.05 -7.21
C LEU A 7 39.24 -43.20 -7.29
N PRO A 8 38.70 -44.43 -7.08
CA PRO A 8 37.29 -44.67 -6.79
C PRO A 8 37.06 -44.69 -5.27
N VAL A 9 35.88 -44.34 -4.77
CA VAL A 9 35.23 -45.03 -3.64
C VAL A 9 33.74 -44.70 -3.66
N THR A 10 32.95 -45.75 -3.72
CA THR A 10 31.50 -45.80 -3.54
C THR A 10 31.15 -45.68 -2.05
N SER A 11 30.08 -44.99 -1.70
CA SER A 11 29.31 -45.32 -0.49
C SER A 11 27.84 -45.06 -0.70
N PHE A 12 27.11 -46.17 -0.79
CA PHE A 12 25.66 -46.28 -0.74
C PHE A 12 25.14 -45.83 0.63
N ARG A 13 24.07 -45.02 0.67
CA ARG A 13 23.09 -45.06 1.76
C ARG A 13 21.67 -44.80 1.26
N ALA A 14 20.89 -45.88 1.30
CA ALA A 14 19.47 -46.02 1.59
C ALA A 14 18.47 -45.11 0.86
N LEU A 15 17.76 -45.72 -0.09
CA LEU A 15 16.45 -45.29 -0.59
C LEU A 15 15.41 -45.50 0.52
N HIS A 16 14.84 -44.44 1.06
CA HIS A 16 13.53 -44.51 1.71
C HIS A 16 12.47 -44.03 0.73
N THR A 17 11.68 -45.00 0.29
CA THR A 17 10.50 -44.83 -0.52
C THR A 17 9.37 -44.29 0.36
N SER A 18 8.85 -43.11 0.06
CA SER A 18 7.47 -42.78 0.42
C SER A 18 6.83 -41.97 -0.70
N SER A 19 5.83 -42.60 -1.29
CA SER A 19 4.97 -42.11 -2.35
C SER A 19 4.01 -41.08 -1.80
N VAL A 20 3.93 -39.88 -2.40
CA VAL A 20 2.69 -39.07 -2.40
C VAL A 20 2.54 -38.35 -3.75
N VAL A 21 1.62 -38.88 -4.55
CA VAL A 21 0.68 -38.20 -5.47
C VAL A 21 1.20 -37.04 -6.31
N ALA A 22 1.37 -37.31 -7.61
CA ALA A 22 1.52 -36.30 -8.64
C ALA A 22 0.21 -35.51 -8.87
N ARG A 23 0.27 -34.18 -8.71
CA ARG A 23 -0.61 -33.24 -9.42
C ARG A 23 0.22 -32.11 -10.04
N ARG A 24 0.48 -32.33 -11.33
CA ARG A 24 0.78 -31.41 -12.45
C ARG A 24 1.10 -29.94 -12.12
N ALA A 25 2.29 -29.56 -12.60
CA ALA A 25 2.98 -28.26 -12.61
C ALA A 25 2.21 -27.00 -13.05
N LYS A 26 2.65 -25.85 -12.52
CA LYS A 26 3.06 -24.64 -13.28
C LYS A 26 4.06 -23.78 -12.45
N PRO A 27 4.91 -22.96 -13.09
CA PRO A 27 6.29 -22.69 -12.69
C PRO A 27 6.51 -21.39 -11.89
N SER A 28 7.61 -21.41 -11.12
CA SER A 28 8.54 -20.31 -10.76
C SER A 28 7.98 -18.90 -10.50
N GLU A 29 8.08 -18.45 -9.25
CA GLU A 29 8.85 -17.24 -8.90
C GLU A 29 9.11 -17.22 -7.39
N SER A 30 10.38 -17.18 -7.01
CA SER A 30 10.83 -16.94 -5.66
C SER A 30 10.51 -15.50 -5.28
N VAL A 31 9.51 -15.31 -4.43
CA VAL A 31 9.31 -14.03 -3.73
C VAL A 31 9.76 -14.25 -2.30
N GLU A 32 10.88 -13.62 -1.96
CA GLU A 32 11.31 -13.39 -0.59
C GLU A 32 10.17 -12.65 0.13
N VAL A 33 9.53 -13.34 1.07
CA VAL A 33 8.56 -12.74 1.99
C VAL A 33 9.38 -12.08 3.09
N GLU A 34 9.70 -10.81 2.90
CA GLU A 34 10.00 -9.92 4.02
C GLU A 34 8.67 -9.60 4.71
N ASP A 35 8.43 -10.31 5.81
CA ASP A 35 7.42 -10.00 6.82
C ASP A 35 7.79 -8.69 7.54
N ASP A 36 7.44 -7.54 6.97
CA ASP A 36 7.47 -6.23 7.64
C ASP A 36 6.11 -5.53 7.53
N ALA A 37 5.08 -6.19 8.07
CA ALA A 37 3.71 -5.66 8.19
C ALA A 37 3.21 -5.62 9.64
N ALA A 38 4.13 -5.45 10.61
CA ALA A 38 3.79 -5.43 12.04
C ALA A 38 3.56 -4.01 12.62
N ASP A 39 3.77 -2.93 11.86
CA ASP A 39 3.82 -1.56 12.43
C ASP A 39 2.50 -0.78 12.45
N ASP A 40 1.39 -1.31 11.94
CA ASP A 40 0.09 -0.60 11.95
C ASP A 40 -0.76 -0.88 13.21
N LEU A 41 -0.25 -1.64 14.20
CA LEU A 41 -1.04 -2.10 15.35
C LEU A 41 -1.22 -1.06 16.47
N PHE A 42 -0.39 -0.01 16.53
CA PHE A 42 -0.40 0.95 17.65
C PHE A 42 -0.95 2.35 17.32
N ASP A 43 -1.33 2.66 16.08
CA ASP A 43 -1.81 4.01 15.71
C ASP A 43 -3.30 4.25 16.11
N ASP A 44 -4.02 3.23 16.60
CA ASP A 44 -5.43 3.32 17.03
C ASP A 44 -5.64 3.76 18.49
N LEU A 45 -4.57 3.82 19.31
CA LEU A 45 -4.68 4.16 20.74
C LEU A 45 -4.78 5.66 21.04
N ASP A 46 -4.40 6.53 20.10
CA ASP A 46 -4.54 8.00 20.25
C ASP A 46 -5.89 8.54 19.74
N ALA A 47 -6.73 7.71 19.11
CA ALA A 47 -8.00 8.14 18.56
C ALA A 47 -9.08 8.41 19.65
N VAL A 48 -8.90 7.92 20.88
CA VAL A 48 -9.95 7.97 21.92
C VAL A 48 -10.00 9.29 22.71
N ALA A 49 -9.03 10.20 22.53
CA ALA A 49 -8.91 11.42 23.33
C ALA A 49 -9.23 12.75 22.61
N SER A 50 -9.51 12.77 21.30
CA SER A 50 -9.62 14.03 20.53
C SER A 50 -11.06 14.50 20.22
N SER A 51 -12.03 14.13 21.05
CA SER A 51 -13.46 14.45 20.87
C SER A 51 -13.83 15.90 21.23
N SER A 52 -13.07 16.90 20.77
CA SER A 52 -13.52 18.32 20.75
C SER A 52 -12.62 19.26 19.92
N SER A 53 -11.79 18.77 18.98
CA SER A 53 -11.00 19.68 18.13
C SER A 53 -11.93 20.38 17.13
N SER A 54 -11.94 21.71 17.13
CA SER A 54 -12.72 22.48 16.17
C SER A 54 -12.28 22.16 14.73
N SER A 55 -13.16 22.33 13.74
CA SER A 55 -12.82 22.08 12.33
C SER A 55 -11.58 22.85 11.87
N VAL A 56 -11.28 23.99 12.49
CA VAL A 56 -10.08 24.81 12.23
C VAL A 56 -8.82 24.07 12.62
N ASP A 57 -8.83 23.37 13.76
CA ASP A 57 -7.68 22.60 14.26
C ASP A 57 -7.35 21.41 13.34
N ARG A 58 -8.39 20.79 12.75
CA ARG A 58 -8.22 19.66 11.81
C ARG A 58 -7.57 20.11 10.51
N ALA A 59 -8.05 21.21 9.92
CA ALA A 59 -7.50 21.76 8.69
C ALA A 59 -6.03 22.19 8.87
N GLN A 60 -5.70 22.83 10.00
CA GLN A 60 -4.32 23.20 10.33
C GLN A 60 -3.42 21.98 10.49
N ARG A 61 -3.85 20.96 11.23
CA ARG A 61 -3.09 19.69 11.36
C ARG A 61 -2.86 19.03 10.01
N ARG A 62 -3.87 19.00 9.14
CA ARG A 62 -3.73 18.49 7.77
C ARG A 62 -2.67 19.28 7.01
N ALA A 63 -2.72 20.61 7.05
CA ALA A 63 -1.77 21.47 6.34
C ALA A 63 -0.32 21.20 6.78
N LEU A 64 -0.07 21.05 8.09
CA LEU A 64 1.25 20.72 8.61
C LEU A 64 1.76 19.37 8.09
N ILE A 65 0.91 18.33 8.09
CA ILE A 65 1.31 17.01 7.59
C ILE A 65 1.56 17.05 6.07
N VAL A 66 0.72 17.77 5.32
CA VAL A 66 0.92 17.97 3.88
C VAL A 66 2.26 18.66 3.62
N ASP A 67 2.57 19.73 4.33
CA ASP A 67 3.83 20.46 4.18
C ASP A 67 5.05 19.57 4.50
N ASN A 68 4.98 18.80 5.59
CA ASN A 68 6.03 17.82 5.93
C ASN A 68 6.27 16.81 4.80
N ILE A 69 5.20 16.27 4.20
CA ILE A 69 5.32 15.31 3.09
C ILE A 69 5.90 15.97 1.85
N LEU A 70 5.45 17.18 1.50
CA LEU A 70 5.94 17.90 0.33
C LEU A 70 7.42 18.29 0.48
N ASN A 71 7.84 18.66 1.69
CA ASN A 71 9.23 18.97 2.03
C ASN A 71 10.09 17.72 2.30
N LYS A 72 9.53 16.51 2.13
CA LYS A 72 10.18 15.21 2.36
C LYS A 72 10.65 14.97 3.81
N ASN A 73 10.12 15.73 4.76
CA ASN A 73 10.35 15.56 6.20
C ASN A 73 9.36 14.54 6.78
N ILE A 74 9.30 13.35 6.18
CA ILE A 74 8.30 12.34 6.54
C ILE A 74 8.83 11.47 7.67
N GLU A 75 8.30 11.65 8.88
CA GLU A 75 8.74 10.89 10.06
C GLU A 75 8.07 9.51 10.12
N ARG A 76 6.78 9.42 9.80
CA ARG A 76 5.98 8.19 9.99
C ARG A 76 5.24 7.75 8.73
N VAL A 77 5.06 6.44 8.56
CA VAL A 77 4.34 5.83 7.42
C VAL A 77 2.84 6.18 7.45
N GLY A 78 2.26 6.37 8.64
CA GLY A 78 0.84 6.70 8.83
C GLY A 78 0.45 8.14 8.45
N GLU A 79 1.41 9.03 8.18
CA GLU A 79 1.13 10.45 7.86
C GLU A 79 0.23 10.62 6.64
N LEU A 80 0.48 9.85 5.57
CA LEU A 80 -0.34 9.90 4.36
C LEU A 80 -1.81 9.52 4.64
N ARG A 81 -2.03 8.54 5.53
CA ARG A 81 -3.38 8.16 5.94
C ARG A 81 -4.06 9.27 6.74
N LYS A 82 -3.32 9.92 7.63
CA LYS A 82 -3.82 11.06 8.43
C LYS A 82 -4.23 12.23 7.53
N VAL A 83 -3.50 12.50 6.43
CA VAL A 83 -3.92 13.49 5.43
C VAL A 83 -5.32 13.17 4.90
N ALA A 84 -5.60 11.92 4.52
CA ALA A 84 -6.90 11.51 4.01
C ALA A 84 -8.00 11.57 5.08
N GLN A 85 -7.71 11.15 6.32
CA GLN A 85 -8.66 11.18 7.44
C GLN A 85 -9.04 12.60 7.86
N LEU A 86 -8.14 13.57 7.70
CA LEU A 86 -8.34 14.97 8.03
C LEU A 86 -8.87 15.81 6.86
N SER A 87 -9.03 15.22 5.66
CA SER A 87 -9.68 15.90 4.53
C SER A 87 -11.19 15.93 4.74
N ASP A 88 -11.76 17.10 5.01
CA ASP A 88 -13.19 17.23 5.30
C ASP A 88 -13.98 17.83 4.11
N THR A 89 -13.29 18.49 3.18
CA THR A 89 -13.92 19.10 1.98
C THR A 89 -13.42 18.46 0.68
N PRO A 90 -14.19 18.53 -0.42
CA PRO A 90 -13.70 18.05 -1.73
C PRO A 90 -12.49 18.85 -2.23
N ALA A 91 -12.34 20.12 -1.83
CA ALA A 91 -11.18 20.96 -2.15
C ALA A 91 -9.89 20.42 -1.50
N ASP A 92 -9.98 19.82 -0.31
CA ASP A 92 -8.85 19.17 0.34
C ASP A 92 -8.27 18.00 -0.47
N LEU A 93 -9.05 17.41 -1.38
CA LEU A 93 -8.60 16.30 -2.21
C LEU A 93 -7.81 16.76 -3.45
N GLU A 94 -7.89 18.03 -3.84
CA GLU A 94 -7.24 18.54 -5.07
C GLU A 94 -5.71 18.56 -4.96
N GLY A 95 -5.19 18.70 -3.73
CA GLY A 95 -3.75 18.60 -3.46
C GLY A 95 -3.25 17.17 -3.23
N LEU A 96 -4.14 16.19 -3.09
CA LEU A 96 -3.74 14.83 -2.68
C LEU A 96 -2.87 14.14 -3.73
N GLY A 97 -3.07 14.41 -5.01
CA GLY A 97 -2.22 13.89 -6.08
C GLY A 97 -0.77 14.36 -5.97
N ALA A 98 -0.52 15.61 -5.57
CA ALA A 98 0.84 16.11 -5.32
C ALA A 98 1.47 15.43 -4.11
N VAL A 99 0.70 15.26 -3.03
CA VAL A 99 1.15 14.56 -1.81
C VAL A 99 1.54 13.11 -2.13
N LEU A 100 0.73 12.39 -2.92
CA LEU A 100 1.03 11.01 -3.34
C LEU A 100 2.29 10.92 -4.20
N LYS A 101 2.49 11.86 -5.13
CA LYS A 101 3.73 11.93 -5.92
C LYS A 101 4.94 12.18 -5.03
N SER A 102 4.86 13.12 -4.10
CA SER A 102 5.94 13.38 -3.14
C SER A 102 6.22 12.19 -2.23
N TRP A 103 5.18 11.48 -1.78
CA TRP A 103 5.30 10.23 -1.01
C TRP A 103 6.10 9.17 -1.76
N ARG A 104 5.79 8.99 -3.05
CA ARG A 104 6.51 8.09 -3.94
C ARG A 104 7.96 8.53 -4.17
N VAL A 105 8.19 9.82 -4.41
CA VAL A 105 9.55 10.39 -4.61
C VAL A 105 10.40 10.22 -3.35
N ALA A 106 9.80 10.22 -2.17
CA ALA A 106 10.47 9.90 -0.91
C ALA A 106 10.77 8.39 -0.73
N GLY A 107 10.44 7.54 -1.72
CA GLY A 107 10.67 6.10 -1.67
C GLY A 107 9.69 5.34 -0.80
N LYS A 108 8.64 5.99 -0.28
CA LYS A 108 7.65 5.35 0.59
C LYS A 108 6.54 4.70 -0.24
N LYS A 109 6.15 3.49 0.15
CA LYS A 109 5.03 2.75 -0.47
C LYS A 109 3.70 3.14 0.17
N VAL A 110 2.63 3.15 -0.61
CA VAL A 110 1.26 3.32 -0.08
C VAL A 110 0.75 1.95 0.35
N THR A 111 0.38 1.79 1.62
CA THR A 111 -0.15 0.53 2.13
C THR A 111 -1.59 0.29 1.65
N GLU A 112 -2.04 -0.98 1.60
CA GLU A 112 -3.40 -1.32 1.13
C GLU A 112 -4.48 -0.61 1.98
N GLN A 113 -4.28 -0.54 3.30
CA GLN A 113 -5.21 0.13 4.20
C GLN A 113 -5.25 1.65 3.96
N THR A 114 -4.10 2.28 3.71
CA THR A 114 -4.05 3.71 3.33
C THR A 114 -4.72 3.97 1.99
N ALA A 115 -4.53 3.08 1.02
CA ALA A 115 -5.21 3.15 -0.28
C ALA A 115 -6.73 3.02 -0.14
N LYS A 116 -7.22 2.08 0.69
CA LYS A 116 -8.65 1.94 1.03
C LYS A 116 -9.21 3.23 1.63
N GLU A 117 -8.48 3.84 2.56
CA GLU A 117 -8.90 5.07 3.23
C GLU A 117 -9.02 6.23 2.23
N ILE A 118 -7.98 6.43 1.41
CA ILE A 118 -7.98 7.47 0.37
C ILE A 118 -9.16 7.28 -0.60
N VAL A 119 -9.35 6.06 -1.12
CA VAL A 119 -10.45 5.76 -2.06
C VAL A 119 -11.81 5.96 -1.40
N GLY A 120 -11.97 5.49 -0.16
CA GLY A 120 -13.18 5.69 0.63
C GLY A 120 -13.49 7.17 0.82
N ARG A 121 -12.47 7.98 1.17
CA ARG A 121 -12.63 9.42 1.36
C ARG A 121 -12.98 10.14 0.07
N CYS A 122 -12.34 9.80 -1.05
CA CYS A 122 -12.67 10.33 -2.37
C CYS A 122 -14.12 10.02 -2.77
N ILE A 123 -14.61 8.81 -2.51
CA ILE A 123 -16.01 8.44 -2.77
C ILE A 123 -16.95 9.27 -1.86
N ASN A 124 -16.68 9.31 -0.56
CA ASN A 124 -17.54 10.00 0.41
C ASN A 124 -17.64 11.51 0.15
N LEU A 125 -16.57 12.14 -0.34
CA LEU A 125 -16.53 13.56 -0.69
C LEU A 125 -17.00 13.85 -2.13
N GLY A 126 -17.55 12.87 -2.84
CA GLY A 126 -18.11 13.05 -4.18
C GLY A 126 -17.06 13.26 -5.28
N ARG A 127 -15.82 12.84 -5.06
CA ARG A 127 -14.72 12.89 -6.04
C ARG A 127 -14.15 11.49 -6.36
N PRO A 128 -14.98 10.50 -6.76
CA PRO A 128 -14.51 9.17 -7.14
C PRO A 128 -13.65 9.19 -8.41
N ASP A 129 -13.75 10.23 -9.25
CA ASP A 129 -12.87 10.43 -10.40
C ASP A 129 -11.38 10.48 -10.01
N LEU A 130 -11.05 11.17 -8.91
CA LEU A 130 -9.69 11.25 -8.39
C LEU A 130 -9.21 9.88 -7.91
N ALA A 131 -10.05 9.15 -7.17
CA ALA A 131 -9.72 7.79 -6.74
C ALA A 131 -9.47 6.85 -7.93
N LYS A 132 -10.25 7.00 -9.01
CA LYS A 132 -10.04 6.25 -10.24
C LYS A 132 -8.70 6.60 -10.88
N GLU A 133 -8.39 7.88 -11.01
CA GLU A 133 -7.09 8.34 -11.53
C GLU A 133 -5.93 7.73 -10.74
N TYR A 134 -5.94 7.87 -9.40
CA TYR A 134 -4.89 7.35 -8.53
C TYR A 134 -4.74 5.83 -8.63
N SER A 135 -5.85 5.09 -8.70
CA SER A 135 -5.83 3.63 -8.83
C SER A 135 -5.38 3.13 -10.21
N SER A 136 -5.55 3.96 -11.25
CA SER A 136 -5.21 3.58 -12.63
C SER A 136 -3.72 3.80 -12.95
N ASP A 137 -3.10 4.80 -12.33
CA ASP A 137 -1.70 5.12 -12.54
C ASP A 137 -0.84 4.77 -11.31
N ILE A 138 -0.58 3.47 -11.20
CA ILE A 138 0.29 2.89 -10.18
C ILE A 138 1.71 3.46 -10.27
N LEU A 139 2.17 3.86 -11.46
CA LEU A 139 3.54 4.35 -11.70
C LEU A 139 3.74 5.83 -11.34
N THR A 140 2.67 6.61 -11.29
CA THR A 140 2.76 8.00 -10.85
C THR A 140 2.45 8.13 -9.37
N TYR A 141 1.40 7.44 -8.89
CA TYR A 141 0.87 7.65 -7.54
C TYR A 141 1.33 6.61 -6.51
N GLY A 142 1.93 5.51 -6.95
CA GLY A 142 2.43 4.45 -6.05
C GLY A 142 1.30 3.69 -5.35
N PHE A 143 0.10 3.73 -5.92
CA PHE A 143 -1.10 3.10 -5.36
C PHE A 143 -1.02 1.57 -5.50
N PRO A 144 -1.31 0.80 -4.44
CA PRO A 144 -1.36 -0.66 -4.53
C PRO A 144 -2.61 -1.12 -5.29
N VAL A 145 -2.60 -2.39 -5.71
CA VAL A 145 -3.78 -3.02 -6.31
C VAL A 145 -4.91 -3.06 -5.28
N LEU A 146 -6.03 -2.43 -5.60
CA LEU A 146 -7.19 -2.38 -4.70
C LEU A 146 -7.86 -3.75 -4.60
N PRO A 147 -8.38 -4.13 -3.42
CA PRO A 147 -9.17 -5.34 -3.31
C PRO A 147 -10.47 -5.23 -4.10
N LYS A 148 -10.92 -6.36 -4.63
CA LYS A 148 -12.06 -6.47 -5.55
C LYS A 148 -13.30 -5.72 -5.03
N ALA A 149 -13.60 -5.84 -3.74
CA ALA A 149 -14.75 -5.17 -3.13
C ALA A 149 -14.68 -3.63 -3.27
N THR A 150 -13.52 -3.03 -3.00
CA THR A 150 -13.32 -1.57 -3.11
C THR A 150 -13.30 -1.12 -4.56
N ALA A 151 -12.69 -1.91 -5.45
CA ALA A 151 -12.68 -1.63 -6.89
C ALA A 151 -14.10 -1.65 -7.49
N ILE A 152 -14.95 -2.61 -7.09
CA ILE A 152 -16.35 -2.68 -7.53
C ILE A 152 -17.13 -1.45 -7.05
N LYS A 153 -16.95 -1.04 -5.79
CA LYS A 153 -17.59 0.17 -5.25
C LYS A 153 -17.18 1.41 -6.04
N LEU A 154 -15.89 1.62 -6.26
CA LEU A 154 -15.37 2.74 -7.06
C LEU A 154 -15.93 2.74 -8.50
N ALA A 155 -16.00 1.57 -9.13
CA ALA A 155 -16.57 1.43 -10.48
C ALA A 155 -18.07 1.76 -10.53
N LYS A 156 -18.82 1.50 -9.46
CA LYS A 156 -20.25 1.86 -9.36
C LYS A 156 -20.43 3.37 -9.23
N GLU A 157 -19.69 4.02 -8.33
CA GLU A 157 -19.79 5.45 -8.07
C GLU A 157 -19.34 6.29 -9.27
N THR A 158 -18.26 5.90 -9.95
CA THR A 158 -17.79 6.58 -11.17
C THR A 158 -18.76 6.45 -12.35
N LYS A 159 -19.59 5.40 -12.40
CA LYS A 159 -20.68 5.29 -13.38
C LYS A 159 -21.86 6.19 -13.02
N ALA A 160 -22.20 6.28 -11.73
CA ALA A 160 -23.29 7.11 -11.25
C ALA A 160 -23.06 8.61 -11.54
N GLN A 161 -21.81 9.08 -11.54
CA GLN A 161 -21.49 10.48 -11.87
C GLN A 161 -21.60 10.83 -13.36
N LYS A 162 -21.63 9.83 -14.26
CA LYS A 162 -21.71 10.04 -15.71
C LYS A 162 -23.13 9.91 -16.28
N ALA A 163 -24.06 9.44 -15.46
CA ALA A 163 -25.46 9.24 -15.81
C ALA A 163 -26.28 10.50 -15.46
#